data_AF-A0A0L9UFQ6-F1
#
_entry.id   AF-A0A0L9UFQ6-F1
#
_cell.length_a   1.000
_cell.length_b   1.000
_cell.length_c   1.000
_cell.angle_alpha   90.00
_cell.angle_beta   90.00
_cell.angle_gamma   90.00
#
_symmetry.space_group_name_H-M   'P 1'
#
loop_
_entity.id
_entity.type
_entity.pdbx_description
1 polymer ?
#
loop_
_entity_poly.entity_id
_entity_poly.type
_entity_poly.pdbx_seq_one_letter_code
_entity_poly.pdbx_strand_id
1 'polypeptide(L)'
;MDLSPHVDDCIKQTIDHSLGIPIPAETLEAKLRASQDSQWRLRECLRSVKPQLERKDRLINCFKSEASMNAQALKKFVEENHRLALECDKLVAQRCRLENECALYDKDREALMEFGNDADERAREAQSQVLDLQQDLLFMHNEVQKYKQNHELVQSSACPPEETNLLGSVLASLITRDDDATYAFFQANSENESCKKLLNVWKGLSPSTLSILSLVAKVKSLEKDKEHLRTNLHKAEEEVKVLFNENNVLEKENKRLLMLYKERNHPDSAEKHTNSPSAKSNKRKSVSPRTNSPMRNFDLDDQDLARQPLSPLRHNSPDCRMRKK
;
A
#
# COMPACT_ATOMS: atom_id res chain seq x y z
N MET A 1 -84.77 44.17 -44.56
CA MET A 1 -84.39 43.43 -45.76
C MET A 1 -85.68 42.88 -46.32
N ASP A 2 -86.17 43.50 -47.39
CA ASP A 2 -87.43 43.07 -47.99
C ASP A 2 -87.21 41.68 -48.60
N LEU A 3 -88.03 40.73 -48.17
CA LEU A 3 -87.99 39.37 -48.70
C LEU A 3 -88.43 39.42 -50.17
N SER A 4 -87.94 38.47 -50.97
CA SER A 4 -88.41 38.34 -52.35
C SER A 4 -89.95 38.21 -52.34
N PRO A 5 -90.68 38.89 -53.24
CA PRO A 5 -92.14 38.84 -53.30
C PRO A 5 -92.69 37.42 -53.29
N HIS A 6 -91.96 36.49 -53.93
CA HIS A 6 -92.31 35.07 -53.97
C HIS A 6 -92.22 34.37 -52.61
N VAL A 7 -91.27 34.78 -51.76
CA VAL A 7 -91.09 34.23 -50.41
C VAL A 7 -92.16 34.79 -49.47
N ASP A 8 -92.51 36.07 -49.60
CA ASP A 8 -93.59 36.69 -48.83
C ASP A 8 -94.96 36.09 -49.16
N ASP A 9 -95.28 35.89 -50.45
CA ASP A 9 -96.52 35.22 -50.87
C ASP A 9 -96.59 33.76 -50.38
N CYS A 10 -95.45 33.07 -50.38
CA CYS A 10 -95.33 31.70 -49.87
C CYS A 10 -95.54 31.63 -48.35
N ILE A 11 -94.99 32.59 -47.60
CA ILE A 11 -95.20 32.71 -46.15
C ILE A 11 -96.67 33.01 -45.86
N LYS A 12 -97.26 33.99 -46.54
CA LYS A 12 -98.68 34.36 -46.43
C LYS A 12 -99.61 33.17 -46.68
N GLN A 13 -99.39 32.44 -47.77
CA GLN A 13 -100.19 31.24 -48.10
C GLN A 13 -99.99 30.08 -47.11
N THR A 14 -98.84 30.01 -46.42
CA THR A 14 -98.61 29.05 -45.33
C THR A 14 -99.41 29.42 -44.07
N ILE A 15 -99.50 30.72 -43.78
CA ILE A 15 -100.30 31.26 -42.68
C ILE A 15 -101.79 31.02 -42.97
N ASP A 16 -102.25 31.36 -44.18
CA ASP A 16 -103.63 31.14 -44.63
C ASP A 16 -104.04 29.66 -44.53
N HIS A 17 -103.14 28.74 -44.89
CA HIS A 17 -103.35 27.30 -44.72
C HIS A 17 -103.53 26.87 -43.26
N SER A 18 -102.72 27.45 -42.37
CA SER A 18 -102.80 27.19 -40.93
C SER A 18 -104.12 27.70 -40.33
N LEU A 19 -104.77 28.65 -41.01
CA LEU A 19 -106.10 29.17 -40.69
C LEU A 19 -107.25 28.42 -41.39
N GLY A 20 -106.95 27.31 -42.08
CA GLY A 20 -107.94 26.46 -42.76
C GLY A 20 -108.33 26.91 -44.16
N ILE A 21 -107.65 27.91 -44.73
CA ILE A 21 -107.90 28.40 -46.08
C ILE A 21 -107.21 27.47 -47.11
N PRO A 22 -107.89 27.06 -48.20
CA PRO A 22 -107.29 26.21 -49.22
C PRO A 22 -106.09 26.89 -49.90
N ILE A 23 -104.93 26.24 -49.93
CA ILE A 23 -103.77 26.71 -50.69
C ILE A 23 -103.99 26.40 -52.19
N PRO A 24 -103.66 27.32 -53.10
CA PRO A 24 -103.56 27.01 -54.52
C PRO A 24 -102.62 25.83 -54.80
N ALA A 25 -103.03 24.92 -55.68
CA ALA A 25 -102.25 23.73 -56.04
C ALA A 25 -100.84 24.09 -56.55
N GLU A 26 -100.72 25.19 -57.30
CA GLU A 26 -99.46 25.70 -57.86
C GLU A 26 -98.42 26.01 -56.77
N THR A 27 -98.84 26.57 -55.63
CA THR A 27 -97.96 26.85 -54.49
C THR A 27 -97.48 25.57 -53.81
N LEU A 28 -98.37 24.60 -53.64
CA LEU A 28 -98.01 23.31 -53.05
C LEU A 28 -97.00 22.56 -53.94
N GLU A 29 -97.20 22.59 -55.26
CA GLU A 29 -96.26 22.02 -56.23
C GLU A 29 -94.92 22.75 -56.23
N ALA A 30 -94.90 24.09 -56.18
CA ALA A 30 -93.67 24.87 -56.09
C ALA A 30 -92.87 24.54 -54.81
N LYS A 31 -93.53 24.43 -53.65
CA LYS A 31 -92.92 24.01 -52.38
C LYS A 31 -92.39 22.57 -52.45
N LEU A 32 -93.16 21.66 -53.05
CA LEU A 32 -92.73 20.28 -53.24
C LEU A 32 -91.46 20.22 -54.10
N ARG A 33 -91.41 20.96 -55.21
CA ARG A 33 -90.23 21.03 -56.08
C ARG A 33 -89.03 21.66 -55.39
N ALA A 34 -89.20 22.77 -54.66
CA ALA A 34 -88.14 23.38 -53.87
C ALA A 34 -87.60 22.43 -52.78
N SER A 35 -88.50 21.69 -52.11
CA SER A 35 -88.12 20.68 -51.12
C SER A 35 -87.36 19.51 -51.77
N GLN A 36 -87.80 19.03 -52.94
CA GLN A 36 -87.10 17.97 -53.67
C GLN A 36 -85.72 18.42 -54.14
N ASP A 37 -85.59 19.63 -54.66
CA ASP A 37 -84.32 20.21 -55.12
C ASP A 37 -83.34 20.42 -53.97
N SER A 38 -83.81 20.94 -52.82
CA SER A 38 -82.97 21.09 -51.62
C SER A 38 -82.51 19.74 -51.08
N GLN A 39 -83.40 18.73 -51.04
CA GLN A 39 -83.04 17.38 -50.63
C GLN A 39 -82.02 16.75 -51.59
N TRP A 40 -82.18 16.97 -52.89
CA TRP A 40 -81.23 16.49 -53.90
C TRP A 40 -79.85 17.15 -53.72
N ARG A 41 -79.80 18.48 -53.55
CA ARG A 41 -78.54 19.21 -53.29
C ARG A 41 -77.85 18.75 -52.02
N LEU A 42 -78.60 18.49 -50.94
CA LEU A 42 -78.05 17.97 -49.69
C LEU A 42 -77.44 16.56 -49.90
N ARG A 43 -78.13 15.69 -50.63
CA ARG A 43 -77.63 14.34 -50.96
C ARG A 43 -76.35 14.42 -51.78
N GLU A 44 -76.27 15.33 -52.74
CA GLU A 44 -75.06 15.54 -53.54
C GLU A 44 -73.89 16.04 -52.69
N CYS A 45 -74.16 17.00 -51.80
CA CYS A 45 -73.16 17.53 -50.88
C CYS A 45 -72.64 16.43 -49.93
N LEU A 46 -73.54 15.62 -49.36
CA LEU A 46 -73.17 14.45 -48.54
C LEU A 46 -72.35 13.43 -49.31
N ARG A 47 -72.71 13.15 -50.58
CA ARG A 47 -71.98 12.21 -51.44
C ARG A 47 -70.56 12.70 -51.73
N SER A 48 -70.36 14.02 -51.84
CA SER A 48 -69.04 14.63 -52.03
C SER A 48 -68.21 14.68 -50.75
N VAL A 49 -68.80 15.05 -49.61
CA VAL A 49 -68.06 15.25 -48.35
C VAL A 49 -67.68 13.94 -47.67
N LYS A 50 -68.54 12.92 -47.72
CA LYS A 50 -68.28 11.62 -47.08
C LYS A 50 -66.95 10.97 -47.48
N PRO A 51 -66.60 10.80 -48.78
CA PRO A 51 -65.32 10.23 -49.17
C PRO A 51 -64.13 11.11 -48.79
N GLN A 52 -64.30 12.44 -48.72
CA GLN A 52 -63.23 13.34 -48.25
C GLN A 52 -62.95 13.15 -46.75
N LEU A 53 -63.98 12.98 -45.94
CA LEU A 53 -63.84 12.69 -44.52
C LEU A 53 -63.12 11.35 -44.31
N GLU A 54 -63.57 10.29 -44.97
CA GLU A 54 -62.93 8.97 -44.89
C GLU A 54 -61.47 8.99 -45.38
N ARG A 55 -61.14 9.81 -46.39
CA ARG A 55 -59.75 10.00 -46.84
C ARG A 55 -58.92 10.70 -45.76
N LYS A 56 -59.46 11.74 -45.12
CA LYS A 56 -58.77 12.44 -44.03
C LYS A 56 -58.58 11.54 -42.81
N ASP A 57 -59.56 10.73 -42.45
CA ASP A 57 -59.44 9.76 -41.34
C ASP A 57 -58.33 8.74 -41.60
N ARG A 58 -58.21 8.23 -42.83
CA ARG A 58 -57.10 7.36 -43.23
C ARG A 58 -55.74 8.05 -43.08
N LEU A 59 -55.62 9.29 -43.55
CA LEU A 59 -54.38 10.06 -43.40
C LEU A 59 -54.02 10.30 -41.93
N ILE A 60 -55.01 10.66 -41.09
CA ILE A 60 -54.81 10.82 -39.65
C ILE A 60 -54.29 9.52 -39.03
N ASN A 61 -54.85 8.37 -39.41
CA ASN A 61 -54.39 7.08 -38.90
C ASN A 61 -52.96 6.75 -39.36
N CYS A 62 -52.61 7.04 -40.61
CA CYS A 62 -51.24 6.92 -41.09
C CYS A 62 -50.28 7.79 -40.28
N PHE A 63 -50.59 9.08 -40.09
CA PHE A 63 -49.74 9.99 -39.30
C PHE A 63 -49.63 9.57 -37.84
N LYS A 64 -50.70 9.07 -37.22
CA LYS A 64 -50.65 8.51 -35.86
C LYS A 64 -49.70 7.31 -35.78
N SER A 65 -49.75 6.40 -36.76
CA SER A 65 -48.86 5.24 -36.81
C SER A 65 -47.40 5.65 -37.01
N GLU A 66 -47.13 6.62 -37.89
CA GLU A 66 -45.80 7.15 -38.15
C GLU A 66 -45.23 7.88 -36.93
N ALA A 67 -46.01 8.75 -36.30
CA ALA A 67 -45.63 9.45 -35.07
C ALA A 67 -45.34 8.46 -33.93
N SER A 68 -46.12 7.38 -33.81
CA SER A 68 -45.88 6.33 -32.81
C SER A 68 -44.56 5.59 -33.05
N MET A 69 -44.26 5.20 -34.30
CA MET A 69 -42.98 4.56 -34.63
C MET A 69 -41.80 5.50 -34.39
N ASN A 70 -41.91 6.77 -34.77
CA ASN A 70 -40.88 7.77 -34.55
C ASN A 70 -40.64 8.03 -33.05
N ALA A 71 -41.70 8.12 -32.25
CA ALA A 71 -41.58 8.26 -30.80
C ALA A 71 -40.87 7.05 -30.15
N GLN A 72 -41.16 5.83 -30.61
CA GLN A 72 -40.48 4.63 -30.14
C GLN A 72 -39.00 4.61 -30.56
N ALA A 73 -38.68 5.02 -31.77
CA ALA A 73 -37.30 5.13 -32.24
C ALA A 73 -36.51 6.15 -31.39
N LEU A 74 -37.08 7.35 -31.18
CA LEU A 74 -36.48 8.38 -30.34
C LEU A 74 -36.26 7.89 -28.90
N LYS A 75 -37.23 7.19 -28.33
CA LYS A 75 -37.09 6.60 -26.99
C LYS A 75 -35.89 5.65 -26.91
N LYS A 76 -35.73 4.75 -27.87
CA LYS A 76 -34.57 3.83 -27.94
C LYS A 76 -33.24 4.58 -28.08
N PHE A 77 -33.20 5.65 -28.89
CA PHE A 77 -31.99 6.48 -29.02
C PHE A 77 -31.64 7.18 -27.71
N VAL A 78 -32.63 7.67 -26.97
CA VAL A 78 -32.40 8.31 -25.66
C VAL A 78 -31.88 7.28 -24.64
N GLU A 79 -32.46 6.09 -24.60
CA GLU A 79 -32.00 5.00 -23.73
C GLU A 79 -30.54 4.61 -24.03
N GLU A 80 -30.18 4.48 -25.30
CA GLU A 80 -28.81 4.14 -25.71
C GLU A 80 -27.83 5.28 -25.42
N ASN A 81 -28.21 6.54 -25.67
CA ASN A 81 -27.39 7.69 -25.31
C ASN A 81 -27.14 7.76 -23.80
N HIS A 82 -28.17 7.45 -22.99
CA HIS A 82 -28.01 7.38 -21.54
C HIS A 82 -27.08 6.23 -21.12
N ARG A 83 -27.21 5.06 -21.75
CA ARG A 83 -26.31 3.92 -21.52
C ARG A 83 -24.85 4.28 -21.86
N LEU A 84 -24.62 4.93 -23.01
CA LEU A 84 -23.30 5.38 -23.43
C LEU A 84 -22.73 6.43 -22.47
N ALA A 85 -23.54 7.37 -21.98
CA ALA A 85 -23.10 8.35 -20.99
C ALA A 85 -22.60 7.68 -19.70
N LEU A 86 -23.33 6.69 -19.19
CA LEU A 86 -22.91 5.90 -18.02
C LEU A 86 -21.60 5.13 -18.28
N GLU A 87 -21.40 4.63 -19.49
CA GLU A 87 -20.17 3.95 -19.89
C GLU A 87 -18.99 4.94 -19.98
N CYS A 88 -19.21 6.14 -20.51
CA CYS A 88 -18.23 7.22 -20.49
C CYS A 88 -17.83 7.60 -19.06
N ASP A 89 -18.78 7.75 -18.14
CA ASP A 89 -18.50 8.06 -16.74
C ASP A 89 -17.65 6.98 -16.07
N LYS A 90 -17.95 5.70 -16.34
CA LYS A 90 -17.13 4.56 -15.87
C LYS A 90 -15.71 4.61 -16.40
N LEU A 91 -15.54 4.85 -17.71
CA LEU A 91 -14.23 4.94 -18.35
C LEU A 91 -13.42 6.14 -17.82
N VAL A 92 -14.07 7.28 -17.57
CA VAL A 92 -13.44 8.45 -16.95
C VAL A 92 -12.98 8.12 -15.54
N ALA A 93 -13.81 7.47 -14.74
CA ALA A 93 -13.42 7.04 -13.39
C ALA A 93 -12.22 6.08 -13.43
N GLN A 94 -12.20 5.13 -14.37
CA GLN A 94 -11.08 4.21 -14.55
C GLN A 94 -9.80 4.94 -14.98
N ARG A 95 -9.90 5.89 -15.92
CA ARG A 95 -8.77 6.73 -16.34
C ARG A 95 -8.17 7.46 -15.14
N CYS A 96 -8.99 8.12 -14.31
CA CYS A 96 -8.49 8.84 -13.14
C CYS A 96 -7.76 7.92 -12.15
N ARG A 97 -8.24 6.68 -11.96
CA ARG A 97 -7.52 5.68 -11.13
C ARG A 97 -6.15 5.34 -11.71
N LEU A 98 -6.09 5.10 -13.02
CA LEU A 98 -4.82 4.77 -13.70
C LEU A 98 -3.84 5.96 -13.69
N GLU A 99 -4.33 7.19 -13.85
CA GLU A 99 -3.49 8.39 -13.74
C GLU A 99 -2.87 8.53 -12.36
N ASN A 100 -3.65 8.29 -11.30
CA ASN A 100 -3.14 8.29 -9.92
C ASN A 100 -2.08 7.20 -9.70
N GLU A 101 -2.31 6.02 -10.27
CA GLU A 101 -1.39 4.89 -10.18
C GLU A 101 -0.08 5.15 -10.93
N CYS A 102 -0.13 5.74 -12.13
CA CYS A 102 1.06 6.21 -12.85
C CYS A 102 1.84 7.24 -12.04
N ALA A 103 1.16 8.22 -11.43
CA ALA A 103 1.81 9.22 -10.59
C ALA A 103 2.48 8.60 -9.35
N LEU A 104 1.95 7.50 -8.80
CA LEU A 104 2.60 6.75 -7.73
C LEU A 104 3.88 6.06 -8.22
N TYR A 105 3.84 5.42 -9.39
CA TYR A 105 5.04 4.80 -9.98
C TYR A 105 6.15 5.81 -10.29
N ASP A 106 5.79 7.02 -10.76
CA ASP A 106 6.78 8.07 -10.99
C ASP A 106 7.47 8.48 -9.68
N LYS A 107 6.71 8.67 -8.60
CA LYS A 107 7.25 8.96 -7.27
C LYS A 107 8.14 7.84 -6.73
N ASP A 108 7.70 6.59 -6.89
CA ASP A 108 8.48 5.43 -6.43
C ASP A 108 9.82 5.32 -7.19
N ARG A 109 9.80 5.59 -8.51
CA ARG A 109 11.01 5.62 -9.33
C ARG A 109 11.97 6.72 -8.86
N GLU A 110 11.46 7.92 -8.58
CA GLU A 110 12.25 9.04 -8.06
C GLU A 110 12.89 8.69 -6.71
N ALA A 111 12.11 8.15 -5.77
CA ALA A 111 12.61 7.73 -4.46
C ALA A 111 13.70 6.64 -4.56
N LEU A 112 13.57 5.70 -5.49
CA LEU A 112 14.61 4.69 -5.74
C LEU A 112 15.87 5.28 -6.35
N MET A 113 15.74 6.28 -7.23
CA MET A 113 16.87 6.98 -7.81
C MET A 113 17.64 7.78 -6.75
N GLU A 114 16.93 8.52 -5.90
CA GLU A 114 17.51 9.23 -4.76
C GLU A 114 18.24 8.27 -3.81
N PHE A 115 17.62 7.13 -3.48
CA PHE A 115 18.27 6.12 -2.66
C PHE A 115 19.56 5.58 -3.28
N GLY A 116 19.59 5.37 -4.60
CA GLY A 116 20.80 4.98 -5.33
C GLY A 116 21.90 6.03 -5.20
N ASN A 117 21.58 7.30 -5.44
CA ASN A 117 22.52 8.41 -5.30
C ASN A 117 23.09 8.51 -3.87
N ASP A 118 22.24 8.36 -2.85
CA ASP A 118 22.65 8.37 -1.44
C ASP A 118 23.56 7.17 -1.10
N ALA A 119 23.30 6.00 -1.68
CA ALA A 119 24.13 4.82 -1.49
C ALA A 119 25.51 5.00 -2.12
N ASP A 120 25.57 5.58 -3.32
CA ASP A 120 26.82 5.89 -4.02
C ASP A 120 27.64 6.96 -3.31
N GLU A 121 27.00 8.01 -2.77
CA GLU A 121 27.67 9.01 -1.93
C GLU A 121 28.28 8.35 -0.68
N ARG A 122 27.51 7.55 0.06
CA ARG A 122 28.04 6.83 1.24
C ARG A 122 29.19 5.90 0.88
N ALA A 123 29.13 5.24 -0.27
CA ALA A 123 30.22 4.38 -0.74
C ALA A 123 31.49 5.20 -1.02
N ARG A 124 31.36 6.38 -1.64
CA ARG A 124 32.49 7.31 -1.87
C ARG A 124 33.07 7.85 -0.56
N GLU A 125 32.22 8.25 0.38
CA GLU A 125 32.65 8.71 1.71
C GLU A 125 33.43 7.61 2.45
N ALA A 126 32.92 6.38 2.47
CA ALA A 126 33.58 5.25 3.10
C ALA A 126 34.93 4.92 2.43
N GLN A 127 35.00 5.00 1.09
CA GLN A 127 36.27 4.82 0.36
C GLN A 127 37.29 5.91 0.73
N SER A 128 36.86 7.18 0.81
CA SER A 128 37.73 8.27 1.25
C SER A 128 38.28 8.03 2.65
N GLN A 129 37.41 7.66 3.61
CA GLN A 129 37.82 7.36 4.99
C GLN A 129 38.82 6.21 5.07
N VAL A 130 38.65 5.16 4.25
CA VAL A 130 39.60 4.05 4.19
C VAL A 130 40.97 4.51 3.67
N LEU A 131 41.00 5.38 2.65
CA LEU A 131 42.26 5.93 2.14
C LEU A 131 42.97 6.78 3.19
N ASP A 132 42.24 7.64 3.90
CA ASP A 132 42.78 8.48 4.98
C ASP A 132 43.37 7.60 6.09
N LEU A 133 42.62 6.58 6.55
CA LEU A 133 43.09 5.64 7.58
C LEU A 133 44.29 4.80 7.11
N GLN A 134 44.34 4.42 5.82
CA GLN A 134 45.50 3.74 5.26
C GLN A 134 46.75 4.62 5.30
N GLN A 135 46.60 5.91 4.99
CA GLN A 135 47.69 6.88 5.08
C GLN A 135 48.18 7.06 6.51
N ASP A 136 47.26 7.17 7.48
CA ASP A 136 47.59 7.28 8.91
C ASP A 136 48.28 6.01 9.44
N LEU A 137 47.82 4.82 9.04
CA LEU A 137 48.45 3.55 9.41
C LEU A 137 49.87 3.44 8.85
N LEU A 138 50.10 3.86 7.60
CA LEU A 138 51.44 3.90 7.02
C LEU A 138 52.35 4.86 7.78
N PHE A 139 51.84 6.03 8.16
CA PHE A 139 52.57 6.99 8.97
C PHE A 139 52.98 6.39 10.33
N MET A 140 52.02 5.83 11.07
CA MET A 140 52.25 5.21 12.37
C MET A 140 53.18 3.98 12.28
N HIS A 141 53.04 3.16 11.24
CA HIS A 141 53.93 2.02 10.99
C HIS A 141 55.38 2.46 10.84
N ASN A 142 55.62 3.49 10.03
CA ASN A 142 56.95 4.04 9.82
C ASN A 142 57.54 4.61 11.13
N GLU A 143 56.73 5.29 11.95
CA GLU A 143 57.17 5.79 13.26
C GLU A 143 57.57 4.64 14.20
N VAL A 144 56.73 3.60 14.32
CA VAL A 144 57.04 2.42 15.14
C VAL A 144 58.32 1.72 14.67
N GLN A 145 58.51 1.60 13.35
CA GLN A 145 59.73 1.01 12.79
C GLN A 145 60.98 1.80 13.17
N LYS A 146 60.92 3.14 13.17
CA LYS A 146 62.03 3.99 13.64
C LYS A 146 62.35 3.70 15.11
N TYR A 147 61.34 3.64 15.99
CA TYR A 147 61.56 3.33 17.41
C TYR A 147 62.16 1.93 17.62
N LYS A 148 61.71 0.94 16.86
CA LYS A 148 62.23 -0.44 16.94
C LYS A 148 63.71 -0.52 16.56
N GLN A 149 64.11 0.12 15.47
CA GLN A 149 65.52 0.16 15.03
C GLN A 149 66.43 0.80 16.09
N ASN A 150 65.95 1.87 16.76
CA ASN A 150 66.67 2.50 17.85
C ASN A 150 66.83 1.58 19.08
N HIS A 151 65.87 0.68 19.32
CA HIS A 151 65.90 -0.25 20.46
C HIS A 151 66.76 -1.50 20.21
N GLU A 152 66.77 -2.04 18.99
CA GLU A 152 67.60 -3.21 18.62
C GLU A 152 69.11 -2.91 18.69
N LEU A 153 69.53 -1.65 18.51
CA LEU A 153 70.92 -1.22 18.73
C LEU A 153 71.38 -1.30 20.20
N VAL A 154 70.46 -1.42 21.17
CA VAL A 154 70.74 -1.34 22.60
C VAL A 154 70.85 -2.71 23.30
N GLN A 155 70.42 -3.82 22.67
CA GLN A 155 70.29 -5.14 23.33
C GLN A 155 71.30 -6.21 22.89
N SER A 156 72.54 -5.84 22.54
CA SER A 156 73.64 -6.81 22.36
C SER A 156 74.47 -6.96 23.64
N SER A 157 73.95 -7.64 24.65
CA SER A 157 74.77 -8.21 25.74
C SER A 157 73.95 -9.23 26.53
N ALA A 158 74.34 -10.51 26.43
CA ALA A 158 73.72 -11.60 27.18
C ALA A 158 74.22 -11.62 28.64
N CYS A 159 73.32 -11.86 29.59
CA CYS A 159 73.60 -11.87 31.03
C CYS A 159 73.67 -13.30 31.59
N PRO A 160 74.74 -13.67 32.31
CA PRO A 160 74.76 -14.75 33.29
C PRO A 160 74.80 -14.14 34.72
N PRO A 161 75.15 -14.93 35.76
CA PRO A 161 74.38 -15.23 36.98
C PRO A 161 74.14 -14.04 37.96
N GLU A 162 73.69 -12.90 37.46
CA GLU A 162 73.20 -11.72 38.20
C GLU A 162 71.67 -11.79 38.42
N GLU A 163 71.04 -12.85 37.90
CA GLU A 163 69.59 -13.05 37.77
C GLU A 163 68.83 -13.00 39.10
N THR A 164 69.40 -13.46 40.20
CA THR A 164 68.71 -13.47 41.51
C THR A 164 68.70 -12.09 42.17
N ASN A 165 69.76 -11.30 42.00
CA ASN A 165 69.82 -9.90 42.46
C ASN A 165 69.03 -8.98 41.53
N LEU A 166 69.06 -9.24 40.21
CA LEU A 166 68.20 -8.58 39.24
C LEU A 166 66.73 -8.93 39.46
N LEU A 167 66.37 -10.18 39.73
CA LEU A 167 65.00 -10.57 40.10
C LEU A 167 64.52 -9.80 41.33
N GLY A 168 65.35 -9.67 42.36
CA GLY A 168 65.04 -8.84 43.53
C GLY A 168 64.79 -7.37 43.16
N SER A 169 65.62 -6.81 42.29
CA SER A 169 65.50 -5.42 41.81
C SER A 169 64.29 -5.19 40.88
N VAL A 170 64.01 -6.15 40.00
CA VAL A 170 62.86 -6.16 39.07
C VAL A 170 61.56 -6.34 39.81
N LEU A 171 61.50 -7.25 40.78
CA LEU A 171 60.33 -7.42 41.66
C LEU A 171 60.08 -6.15 42.48
N ALA A 172 61.13 -5.46 42.94
CA ALA A 172 60.99 -4.19 43.65
C ALA A 172 60.53 -3.02 42.75
N SER A 173 60.84 -3.06 41.45
CA SER A 173 60.42 -2.05 40.46
C SER A 173 58.99 -2.27 39.95
N LEU A 174 58.61 -3.54 39.70
CA LEU A 174 57.30 -3.90 39.14
C LEU A 174 56.17 -3.91 40.18
N ILE A 175 56.50 -4.00 41.46
CA ILE A 175 55.51 -4.17 42.53
C ILE A 175 55.54 -2.94 43.43
N THR A 176 54.44 -2.19 43.44
CA THR A 176 54.12 -1.28 44.54
C THR A 176 53.94 -2.12 45.80
N ARG A 177 54.85 -1.99 46.76
CA ARG A 177 54.74 -2.68 48.05
C ARG A 177 53.48 -2.22 48.76
N ASP A 178 52.46 -3.08 48.73
CA ASP A 178 51.27 -2.95 49.56
C ASP A 178 51.38 -4.02 50.66
N ASP A 179 52.35 -3.79 51.54
CA ASP A 179 52.66 -4.68 52.66
C ASP A 179 51.44 -4.80 53.60
N ASP A 180 50.61 -3.75 53.67
CA ASP A 180 49.40 -3.68 54.48
C ASP A 180 48.28 -4.57 53.91
N ALA A 181 48.00 -4.51 52.61
CA ALA A 181 47.03 -5.42 51.98
C ALA A 181 47.49 -6.88 52.02
N THR A 182 48.81 -7.10 51.91
CA THR A 182 49.41 -8.44 51.99
C THR A 182 49.26 -9.00 53.41
N TYR A 183 49.56 -8.20 54.42
CA TYR A 183 49.38 -8.58 55.82
C TYR A 183 47.91 -8.87 56.15
N ALA A 184 46.99 -8.01 55.68
CA ALA A 184 45.55 -8.21 55.85
C ALA A 184 45.05 -9.51 55.19
N PHE A 185 45.60 -9.89 54.03
CA PHE A 185 45.30 -11.17 53.38
C PHE A 185 45.70 -12.36 54.27
N PHE A 186 46.92 -12.37 54.81
CA PHE A 186 47.35 -13.45 55.68
C PHE A 186 46.57 -13.48 57.00
N GLN A 187 46.22 -12.31 57.55
CA GLN A 187 45.38 -12.20 58.74
C GLN A 187 43.97 -12.77 58.49
N ALA A 188 43.36 -12.47 57.34
CA ALA A 188 42.07 -13.03 56.95
C ALA A 188 42.12 -14.55 56.68
N ASN A 189 43.31 -15.11 56.44
CA ASN A 189 43.54 -16.54 56.21
C ASN A 189 44.31 -17.21 57.38
N SER A 190 44.27 -16.63 58.59
CA SER A 190 45.02 -17.13 59.76
C SER A 190 44.56 -18.49 60.28
N GLU A 191 43.41 -18.99 59.79
CA GLU A 191 42.93 -20.34 60.04
C GLU A 191 43.85 -21.40 59.41
N ASN A 192 44.60 -21.04 58.37
CA ASN A 192 45.64 -21.89 57.80
C ASN A 192 46.91 -21.80 58.66
N GLU A 193 47.32 -22.93 59.25
CA GLU A 193 48.51 -23.03 60.11
C GLU A 193 49.80 -22.52 59.44
N SER A 194 49.93 -22.65 58.12
CA SER A 194 51.09 -22.10 57.38
C SER A 194 51.04 -20.58 57.32
N CYS A 195 49.87 -19.98 57.09
CA CYS A 195 49.70 -18.51 57.08
C CYS A 195 49.93 -17.92 58.48
N LYS A 196 49.48 -18.61 59.52
CA LYS A 196 49.69 -18.23 60.93
C LYS A 196 51.16 -18.29 61.34
N LYS A 197 51.89 -19.35 60.95
CA LYS A 197 53.34 -19.44 61.17
C LYS A 197 54.11 -18.36 60.43
N LEU A 198 53.71 -18.07 59.19
CA LEU A 198 54.32 -17.02 58.37
C LEU A 198 54.11 -15.61 58.96
N LEU A 199 52.91 -15.34 59.51
CA LEU A 199 52.61 -14.10 60.24
C LEU A 199 53.49 -13.93 61.49
N ASN A 200 53.73 -15.02 62.24
CA ASN A 200 54.58 -14.97 63.44
C ASN A 200 56.05 -14.62 63.11
N VAL A 201 56.54 -14.97 61.92
CA VAL A 201 57.91 -14.65 61.46
C VAL A 201 57.95 -13.46 60.50
N TRP A 202 56.84 -12.77 60.28
CA TRP A 202 56.68 -11.70 59.28
C TRP A 202 57.76 -10.63 59.34
N LYS A 203 58.12 -10.19 60.55
CA LYS A 203 59.15 -9.16 60.78
C LYS A 203 60.58 -9.60 60.45
N GLY A 204 60.81 -10.91 60.27
CA GLY A 204 62.12 -11.49 59.95
C GLY A 204 62.24 -12.00 58.52
N LEU A 205 61.21 -11.83 57.67
CA LEU A 205 61.25 -12.27 56.28
C LEU A 205 62.11 -11.33 55.44
N SER A 206 62.82 -11.90 54.46
CA SER A 206 63.61 -11.09 53.52
C SER A 206 62.67 -10.27 52.61
N PRO A 207 63.12 -9.10 52.11
CA PRO A 207 62.29 -8.24 51.26
C PRO A 207 61.80 -8.94 49.98
N SER A 208 62.62 -9.81 49.38
CA SER A 208 62.22 -10.59 48.20
C SER A 208 61.15 -11.63 48.53
N THR A 209 61.20 -12.24 49.72
CA THR A 209 60.14 -13.11 50.21
C THR A 209 58.83 -12.33 50.44
N LEU A 210 58.89 -11.12 51.00
CA LEU A 210 57.70 -10.27 51.17
C LEU A 210 57.08 -9.87 49.82
N SER A 211 57.89 -9.53 48.82
CA SER A 211 57.39 -9.22 47.45
C SER A 211 56.71 -10.42 46.80
N ILE A 212 57.26 -11.62 46.95
CA ILE A 212 56.64 -12.86 46.45
C ILE A 212 55.31 -13.11 47.18
N LEU A 213 55.26 -12.92 48.49
CA LEU A 213 54.04 -13.10 49.28
C LEU A 213 52.95 -12.08 48.92
N SER A 214 53.33 -10.83 48.62
CA SER A 214 52.44 -9.79 48.11
C SER A 214 51.85 -10.18 46.75
N LEU A 215 52.69 -10.70 45.85
CA LEU A 215 52.24 -11.22 44.57
C LEU A 215 51.26 -12.40 44.75
N VAL A 216 51.57 -13.33 45.65
CA VAL A 216 50.69 -14.47 45.96
C VAL A 216 49.34 -14.00 46.52
N ALA A 217 49.33 -13.02 47.42
CA ALA A 217 48.09 -12.43 47.96
C ALA A 217 47.26 -11.77 46.84
N LYS A 218 47.90 -11.00 45.96
CA LYS A 218 47.24 -10.35 44.82
C LYS A 218 46.70 -11.34 43.80
N VAL A 219 47.47 -12.39 43.48
CA VAL A 219 47.03 -13.49 42.60
C VAL A 219 45.83 -14.21 43.21
N LYS A 220 45.82 -14.45 44.53
CA LYS A 220 44.67 -15.06 45.21
C LYS A 220 43.44 -14.16 45.25
N SER A 221 43.61 -12.84 45.37
CA SER A 221 42.49 -11.88 45.23
C SER A 221 41.93 -11.89 43.81
N LEU A 222 42.80 -11.82 42.79
CA LEU A 222 42.40 -11.87 41.39
C LEU A 222 41.74 -13.21 41.01
N GLU A 223 42.14 -14.30 41.63
CA GLU A 223 41.48 -15.61 41.47
C GLU A 223 40.03 -15.55 41.97
N LYS A 224 39.76 -14.93 43.12
CA LYS A 224 38.39 -14.70 43.60
C LYS A 224 37.59 -13.80 42.67
N ASP A 225 38.18 -12.68 42.23
CA ASP A 225 37.53 -11.75 41.31
C ASP A 225 37.20 -12.43 39.97
N LYS A 226 38.10 -13.28 39.47
CA LYS A 226 37.88 -14.11 38.29
C LYS A 226 36.71 -15.06 38.47
N GLU A 227 36.56 -15.72 39.61
CA GLU A 227 35.41 -16.59 39.88
C GLU A 227 34.10 -15.79 39.99
N HIS A 228 34.13 -14.59 40.57
CA HIS A 228 32.99 -13.68 40.56
C HIS A 228 32.60 -13.25 39.15
N LEU A 229 33.58 -12.87 38.31
CA LEU A 229 33.35 -12.52 36.91
C LEU A 229 32.81 -13.70 36.10
N ARG A 230 33.33 -14.92 36.33
CA ARG A 230 32.77 -16.15 35.72
C ARG A 230 31.32 -16.38 36.11
N THR A 231 30.99 -16.19 37.37
CA THR A 231 29.61 -16.33 37.87
C THR A 231 28.70 -15.27 37.23
N ASN A 232 29.15 -14.02 37.12
CA ASN A 232 28.39 -12.94 36.49
C ASN A 232 28.20 -13.17 35.00
N LEU A 233 29.23 -13.67 34.30
CA LEU A 233 29.14 -14.04 32.89
C LEU A 233 28.10 -15.13 32.68
N HIS A 234 28.13 -16.20 33.50
CA HIS A 234 27.14 -17.27 33.40
C HIS A 234 25.71 -16.78 33.64
N LYS A 235 25.51 -15.87 34.61
CA LYS A 235 24.20 -15.22 34.83
C LYS A 235 23.76 -14.41 33.61
N ALA A 236 24.65 -13.62 33.03
CA ALA A 236 24.34 -12.84 31.84
C ALA A 236 23.98 -13.74 30.64
N GLU A 237 24.64 -14.88 30.48
CA GLU A 237 24.32 -15.87 29.45
C GLU A 237 22.92 -16.47 29.64
N GLU A 238 22.53 -16.83 30.86
CA GLU A 238 21.18 -17.33 31.15
C GLU A 238 20.11 -16.25 30.96
N GLU A 239 20.37 -14.98 31.32
CA GLU A 239 19.47 -13.86 31.04
C GLU A 239 19.25 -13.69 29.53
N VAL A 240 20.32 -13.74 28.73
CA VAL A 240 20.22 -13.69 27.26
C VAL A 240 19.36 -14.83 26.72
N LYS A 241 19.50 -16.04 27.28
CA LYS A 241 18.70 -17.20 26.88
C LYS A 241 17.21 -17.06 27.22
N VAL A 242 16.89 -16.49 28.38
CA VAL A 242 15.50 -16.17 28.76
C VAL A 242 14.93 -15.12 27.80
N LEU A 243 15.65 -14.04 27.56
CA LEU A 243 15.24 -12.98 26.62
C LEU A 243 15.08 -13.51 25.19
N PHE A 244 15.92 -14.45 24.76
CA PHE A 244 15.78 -15.12 23.47
C PHE A 244 14.47 -15.92 23.39
N ASN A 245 14.13 -16.67 24.44
CA ASN A 245 12.87 -17.41 24.51
C ASN A 245 11.66 -16.48 24.51
N GLU A 246 11.70 -15.40 25.29
CA GLU A 246 10.64 -14.38 25.31
C GLU A 246 10.46 -13.73 23.94
N ASN A 247 11.55 -13.35 23.27
CA ASN A 247 11.51 -12.81 21.92
C ASN A 247 10.91 -13.80 20.91
N ASN A 248 11.20 -15.10 21.04
CA ASN A 248 10.61 -16.13 20.18
C ASN A 248 9.09 -16.29 20.42
N VAL A 249 8.64 -16.19 21.67
CA VAL A 249 7.20 -16.17 22.00
C VAL A 249 6.52 -14.94 21.39
N LEU A 250 7.13 -13.77 21.55
CA LEU A 250 6.63 -12.52 20.95
C LEU A 250 6.61 -12.59 19.42
N GLU A 251 7.61 -13.21 18.79
CA GLU A 251 7.64 -13.41 17.34
C GLU A 251 6.50 -14.31 16.87
N LYS A 252 6.22 -15.40 17.59
CA LYS A 252 5.08 -16.29 17.30
C LYS A 252 3.76 -15.56 17.44
N GLU A 253 3.59 -14.74 18.47
CA GLU A 253 2.36 -13.97 18.67
C GLU A 253 2.19 -12.88 17.60
N ASN A 254 3.28 -12.19 17.22
CA ASN A 254 3.26 -11.24 16.11
C ASN A 254 2.88 -11.92 14.79
N LYS A 255 3.41 -13.12 14.51
CA LYS A 255 3.00 -13.91 13.33
C LYS A 255 1.53 -14.30 13.41
N ARG A 256 1.03 -14.70 14.57
CA ARG A 256 -0.40 -15.03 14.79
C ARG A 256 -1.29 -13.80 14.57
N LEU A 257 -0.94 -12.65 15.13
CA LEU A 257 -1.66 -11.39 14.92
C LEU A 257 -1.65 -10.96 13.46
N LEU A 258 -0.52 -11.13 12.76
CA LEU A 258 -0.43 -10.87 11.33
C LEU A 258 -1.33 -11.80 10.51
N MET A 259 -1.43 -13.07 10.89
CA MET A 259 -2.36 -14.02 10.26
C MET A 259 -3.82 -13.62 10.53
N LEU A 260 -4.19 -13.26 11.76
CA LEU A 260 -5.54 -12.77 12.09
C LEU A 260 -5.87 -11.46 11.36
N TYR A 261 -4.90 -10.57 11.20
CA TYR A 261 -5.06 -9.37 10.39
C TYR A 261 -5.30 -9.72 8.92
N LYS A 262 -4.58 -10.69 8.36
CA LYS A 262 -4.82 -11.17 6.99
C LYS A 262 -6.15 -11.88 6.83
N GLU A 263 -6.55 -12.70 7.80
CA GLU A 263 -7.81 -13.44 7.83
C GLU A 263 -9.01 -12.49 7.95
N ARG A 264 -8.91 -11.46 8.79
CA ARG A 264 -9.92 -10.39 8.91
C ARG A 264 -10.02 -9.49 7.67
N ASN A 265 -8.98 -9.48 6.82
CA ASN A 265 -8.93 -8.77 5.55
C ASN A 265 -9.19 -9.69 4.34
N HIS A 266 -9.60 -10.95 4.54
CA HIS A 266 -10.21 -11.76 3.48
C HIS A 266 -11.74 -11.73 3.65
N PRO A 267 -12.51 -11.31 2.61
CA PRO A 267 -13.95 -11.42 2.64
C PRO A 267 -14.35 -12.90 2.57
N ASP A 268 -15.07 -13.36 3.58
CA ASP A 268 -15.83 -14.61 3.53
C ASP A 268 -16.83 -14.53 2.36
N SER A 269 -16.65 -15.38 1.35
CA SER A 269 -17.78 -15.84 0.53
C SER A 269 -17.45 -17.18 -0.14
N ALA A 270 -17.41 -18.25 0.66
CA ALA A 270 -17.69 -19.58 0.15
C ALA A 270 -19.22 -19.73 -0.02
N GLU A 271 -19.79 -19.01 -0.99
CA GLU A 271 -21.15 -19.26 -1.48
C GLU A 271 -21.10 -19.97 -2.83
N LYS A 272 -21.89 -21.04 -2.88
CA LYS A 272 -22.04 -22.06 -3.92
C LYS A 272 -22.13 -21.46 -5.34
N HIS A 273 -21.61 -22.16 -6.35
CA HIS A 273 -22.42 -22.87 -7.35
C HIS A 273 -21.56 -23.48 -8.49
N THR A 274 -21.72 -24.79 -8.66
CA THR A 274 -21.68 -25.58 -9.92
C THR A 274 -20.41 -25.57 -10.78
N ASN A 275 -19.59 -26.62 -10.62
CA ASN A 275 -18.68 -27.09 -11.67
C ASN A 275 -19.20 -28.40 -12.28
N SER A 276 -19.41 -28.41 -13.60
CA SER A 276 -19.38 -29.58 -14.50
C SER A 276 -19.47 -29.11 -15.96
N PRO A 277 -18.87 -29.81 -16.95
CA PRO A 277 -17.54 -30.39 -16.95
C PRO A 277 -16.70 -29.98 -18.18
N SER A 278 -15.40 -30.19 -18.02
CA SER A 278 -14.34 -30.18 -19.03
C SER A 278 -14.67 -31.04 -20.26
N ALA A 279 -14.55 -30.44 -21.46
CA ALA A 279 -14.28 -31.17 -22.69
C ALA A 279 -13.25 -30.40 -23.53
N LYS A 280 -12.03 -30.94 -23.65
CA LYS A 280 -11.06 -30.49 -24.67
C LYS A 280 -10.36 -31.70 -25.26
N SER A 281 -10.85 -32.14 -26.41
CA SER A 281 -10.19 -33.08 -27.31
C SER A 281 -9.25 -32.32 -28.26
N ASN A 282 -8.00 -32.78 -28.26
CA ASN A 282 -7.07 -32.95 -29.38
C ASN A 282 -6.93 -31.93 -30.53
N LYS A 283 -5.67 -31.46 -30.65
CA LYS A 283 -4.79 -31.40 -31.84
C LYS A 283 -5.20 -30.50 -33.03
N ARG A 284 -4.40 -29.45 -33.31
CA ARG A 284 -3.30 -29.40 -34.33
C ARG A 284 -2.78 -27.96 -34.54
N LYS A 285 -1.46 -27.88 -34.84
CA LYS A 285 -0.71 -26.76 -35.44
C LYS A 285 -1.42 -26.31 -36.76
N SER A 286 -1.43 -25.07 -37.24
CA SER A 286 -0.35 -24.09 -37.45
C SER A 286 -0.91 -22.74 -37.97
N VAL A 287 -0.03 -21.73 -38.07
CA VAL A 287 -0.07 -20.52 -38.95
C VAL A 287 -0.44 -19.17 -38.30
N SER A 288 0.57 -18.32 -38.17
CA SER A 288 0.57 -16.84 -38.06
C SER A 288 0.59 -16.26 -39.51
N PRO A 289 0.23 -15.00 -39.86
CA PRO A 289 0.34 -13.81 -39.02
C PRO A 289 -0.82 -12.80 -39.10
N ARG A 290 -1.21 -12.27 -37.94
CA ARG A 290 -1.91 -11.00 -37.88
C ARG A 290 -1.46 -10.25 -36.64
N THR A 291 -0.75 -9.16 -36.89
CA THR A 291 -0.61 -8.01 -35.99
C THR A 291 -1.99 -7.65 -35.48
N ASN A 292 -2.21 -7.94 -34.20
CA ASN A 292 -3.20 -7.34 -33.30
C ASN A 292 -3.04 -8.12 -31.98
N SER A 293 -2.09 -7.68 -31.15
CA SER A 293 -2.06 -8.07 -29.75
C SER A 293 -3.43 -7.75 -29.15
N PRO A 294 -4.17 -8.71 -28.57
CA PRO A 294 -5.31 -8.36 -27.76
C PRO A 294 -4.73 -7.60 -26.55
N MET A 295 -5.14 -6.34 -26.39
CA MET A 295 -4.98 -5.69 -25.10
C MET A 295 -5.56 -6.66 -24.08
N ARG A 296 -4.72 -7.14 -23.15
CA ARG A 296 -5.24 -7.81 -21.95
C ARG A 296 -6.19 -6.80 -21.34
N ASN A 297 -7.48 -7.08 -21.42
CA ASN A 297 -8.45 -6.45 -20.55
C ASN A 297 -8.00 -6.83 -19.14
N PHE A 298 -7.32 -5.89 -18.49
CA PHE A 298 -7.14 -5.96 -17.06
C PHE A 298 -8.50 -5.62 -16.49
N ASP A 299 -9.31 -6.65 -16.24
CA ASP A 299 -10.45 -6.57 -15.34
C ASP A 299 -9.87 -6.25 -13.94
N LEU A 300 -9.64 -4.96 -13.70
CA LEU A 300 -9.34 -4.39 -12.39
C LEU A 300 -10.66 -4.21 -11.64
N ASP A 301 -11.35 -5.31 -11.43
CA ASP A 301 -12.54 -5.40 -10.58
C ASP A 301 -12.19 -6.03 -9.23
N ASP A 302 -10.99 -5.73 -8.70
CA ASP A 302 -10.58 -6.11 -7.36
C ASP A 302 -10.20 -4.88 -6.54
N GLN A 303 -11.18 -4.46 -5.74
CA GLN A 303 -11.16 -3.65 -4.52
C GLN A 303 -9.98 -2.70 -4.26
N ASP A 304 -10.26 -1.41 -4.42
CA ASP A 304 -9.89 -0.24 -3.61
C ASP A 304 -9.01 -0.49 -2.36
N LEU A 305 -7.73 -0.76 -2.57
CA LEU A 305 -6.70 -0.29 -1.66
C LEU A 305 -5.75 0.57 -2.47
N ALA A 306 -6.03 1.88 -2.50
CA ALA A 306 -5.09 2.86 -2.98
C ALA A 306 -3.76 2.66 -2.25
N ARG A 307 -2.79 2.07 -2.94
CA ARG A 307 -1.48 1.78 -2.36
C ARG A 307 -0.81 3.10 -1.98
N GLN A 308 -0.11 3.10 -0.85
CA GLN A 308 0.69 4.25 -0.46
C GLN A 308 2.00 4.28 -1.25
N PRO A 309 2.53 5.47 -1.56
CA PRO A 309 3.85 5.60 -2.18
C PRO A 309 4.91 4.95 -1.28
N LEU A 310 5.97 4.43 -1.89
CA LEU A 310 7.10 3.88 -1.14
C LEU A 310 7.63 4.96 -0.19
N SER A 311 7.70 4.62 1.10
CA SER A 311 8.35 5.49 2.06
C SER A 311 9.84 5.55 1.75
N PRO A 312 10.50 6.71 1.95
CA PRO A 312 11.96 6.81 1.83
C PRO A 312 12.62 5.69 2.65
N LEU A 313 13.43 4.86 1.99
CA LEU A 313 14.12 3.76 2.63
C LEU A 313 15.01 4.34 3.73
N ARG A 314 14.64 4.12 5.00
CA ARG A 314 15.37 4.67 6.12
C ARG A 314 16.81 4.16 6.08
N HIS A 315 17.75 5.10 6.26
CA HIS A 315 19.15 4.76 6.40
C HIS A 315 19.31 3.76 7.54
N ASN A 316 19.83 2.57 7.24
CA ASN A 316 20.38 1.66 8.24
C ASN A 316 21.71 2.24 8.74
N SER A 317 21.63 3.40 9.39
CA SER A 317 22.75 3.96 10.13
C SER A 317 22.66 3.43 11.58
N PRO A 318 23.76 2.93 12.18
CA PRO A 318 23.75 2.31 13.51
C PRO A 318 23.21 3.22 14.64
N ASP A 319 23.12 4.53 14.42
CA ASP A 319 22.81 5.51 15.47
C ASP A 319 21.31 5.80 15.69
N CYS A 320 20.40 5.31 14.85
CA CYS A 320 18.97 5.63 14.99
C CYS A 320 18.21 4.82 16.07
N ARG A 321 18.87 3.92 16.81
CA ARG A 321 18.22 3.15 17.90
C ARG A 321 18.12 3.90 19.23
N MET A 322 18.72 5.07 19.36
CA MET A 322 18.71 5.83 20.60
C MET A 322 17.77 7.05 20.48
N ARG A 323 16.45 6.81 20.59
CA ARG A 323 15.43 7.72 21.17
C ARG A 323 14.02 7.31 20.72
N LYS A 324 13.37 6.49 21.54
CA LYS A 324 11.95 6.67 21.84
C LYS A 324 11.83 6.67 23.36
N LYS A 325 11.34 7.79 23.89
CA LYS A 325 10.86 7.91 25.28
C LYS A 325 9.57 7.14 25.44
#